data_AF-A0A3C0APJ9-F1
#
_entry.id   AF-A0A3C0APJ9-F1
#
_cell.length_a   1.000
_cell.length_b   1.000
_cell.length_c   1.000
_cell.angle_alpha   90.00
_cell.angle_beta   90.00
_cell.angle_gamma   90.00
#
_symmetry.space_group_name_H-M   'P 1'
#
loop_
_entity.id
_entity.type
_entity.pdbx_description
1 polymer ?
#
loop_
_entity_poly.entity_id
_entity_poly.type
_entity_poly.pdbx_seq_one_letter_code
_entity_poly.pdbx_strand_id
1 'polypeptide(L)'
;MLSRIVALAVLLVAIVSTSLTSAQQKKKPQEKEHFVYDDVRVFYVTEGIGAVSPVDVDKNGVPDQVENVAKQVWAAHQLFCKVLKFPDPFESERYQGVNCIQVSILDRTEMSNLNGVAFSRAQRARSIPEGNPTDRAIVMAISSQLDPTKNVTPTHETFHLIQYGTTYFKNSWYLEGMARWAEHGTGKDGLGEIKYSPRGPWPQISLHLQQ
;
A
#
# COMPACT_ATOMS: atom_id res chain seq x y z
N MET A 1 -28.86 43.11 81.01
CA MET A 1 -28.45 43.59 79.67
C MET A 1 -27.08 43.02 79.35
N LEU A 2 -27.02 42.07 78.41
CA LEU A 2 -26.06 41.94 77.30
C LEU A 2 -26.23 40.53 76.75
N SER A 3 -26.86 40.44 75.58
CA SER A 3 -27.15 39.18 74.90
C SER A 3 -26.07 38.86 73.87
N ARG A 4 -25.90 37.57 73.65
CA ARG A 4 -24.87 36.85 72.89
C ARG A 4 -24.73 37.36 71.45
N ILE A 5 -23.49 37.57 70.99
CA ILE A 5 -23.16 37.75 69.58
C ILE A 5 -22.67 36.41 69.04
N VAL A 6 -23.44 35.83 68.11
CA VAL A 6 -23.07 34.66 67.32
C VAL A 6 -22.39 35.17 66.06
N ALA A 7 -21.12 34.82 65.84
CA ALA A 7 -20.40 35.12 64.60
C ALA A 7 -20.69 34.01 63.57
N LEU A 8 -21.32 34.38 62.46
CA LEU A 8 -21.58 33.51 61.32
C LEU A 8 -20.39 33.60 60.36
N ALA A 9 -19.57 32.56 60.28
CA ALA A 9 -18.51 32.45 59.29
C ALA A 9 -19.07 31.80 58.01
N VAL A 10 -19.12 32.56 56.91
CA VAL A 10 -19.44 32.04 55.58
C VAL A 10 -18.16 31.51 54.95
N LEU A 11 -18.05 30.19 54.81
CA LEU A 11 -16.95 29.52 54.14
C LEU A 11 -17.27 29.43 52.63
N LEU A 12 -16.62 30.27 51.82
CA LEU A 12 -16.64 30.10 50.35
C LEU A 12 -15.64 29.00 49.97
N VAL A 13 -16.15 27.82 49.63
CA VAL A 13 -15.35 26.74 49.02
C VAL A 13 -15.28 26.99 47.52
N ALA A 14 -14.12 27.46 47.04
CA ALA A 14 -13.82 27.49 45.62
C ALA A 14 -13.44 26.08 45.15
N ILE A 15 -14.35 25.40 44.44
CA ILE A 15 -14.07 24.14 43.78
C ILE A 15 -13.25 24.46 42.52
N VAL A 16 -11.93 24.26 42.59
CA VAL A 16 -11.06 24.29 41.41
C VAL A 16 -11.18 22.94 40.74
N SER A 17 -11.99 22.88 39.68
CA SER A 17 -12.07 21.72 38.80
C SER A 17 -10.75 21.58 38.03
N THR A 18 -9.85 20.73 38.50
CA THR A 18 -8.68 20.32 37.72
C THR A 18 -9.15 19.40 36.59
N SER A 19 -9.36 19.97 35.41
CA SER A 19 -9.55 19.21 34.19
C SER A 19 -8.28 18.42 33.90
N LEU A 20 -8.29 17.11 34.14
CA LEU A 20 -7.31 16.17 33.63
C LEU A 20 -7.45 16.12 32.11
N THR A 21 -6.75 17.01 31.41
CA THR A 21 -6.51 16.86 29.98
C THR A 21 -5.54 15.71 29.79
N SER A 22 -6.09 14.52 29.50
CA SER A 22 -5.33 13.46 28.83
C SER A 22 -4.89 14.01 27.47
N ALA A 23 -3.69 14.60 27.44
CA ALA A 23 -3.04 14.95 26.20
C ALA A 23 -2.72 13.63 25.50
N GLN A 24 -3.57 13.27 24.55
CA GLN A 24 -3.36 12.19 23.60
C GLN A 24 -2.01 12.45 22.93
N GLN A 25 -0.99 11.72 23.39
CA GLN A 25 0.38 11.86 22.93
C GLN A 25 0.39 11.51 21.44
N LYS A 26 0.38 12.54 20.57
CA LYS A 26 0.51 12.35 19.12
C LYS A 26 1.79 11.53 18.91
N LYS A 27 1.63 10.28 18.45
CA LYS A 27 2.75 9.44 17.99
C LYS A 27 3.62 10.32 17.10
N LYS A 28 4.89 10.51 17.49
CA LYS A 28 5.87 11.23 16.66
C LYS A 28 5.83 10.57 15.27
N PRO A 29 5.68 11.33 14.17
CA PRO A 29 5.69 10.73 12.84
C PRO A 29 6.97 9.93 12.70
N GLN A 30 6.85 8.64 12.45
CA GLN A 30 8.00 7.79 12.22
C GLN A 30 8.71 8.31 10.98
N GLU A 31 10.02 8.50 11.06
CA GLU A 31 10.82 8.95 9.93
C GLU A 31 10.70 7.91 8.82
N LYS A 32 10.20 8.35 7.66
CA LYS A 32 9.96 7.47 6.52
C LYS A 32 11.16 7.58 5.60
N GLU A 33 11.87 6.48 5.47
CA GLU A 33 12.91 6.32 4.46
C GLU A 33 12.28 6.11 3.09
N HIS A 34 13.06 6.37 2.04
CA HIS A 34 12.63 6.14 0.66
C HIS A 34 13.71 5.45 -0.16
N PHE A 35 13.26 4.72 -1.17
CA PHE A 35 14.11 4.10 -2.19
C PHE A 35 13.50 4.36 -3.56
N VAL A 36 14.33 4.72 -4.54
CA VAL A 36 13.92 4.99 -5.92
C VAL A 36 14.55 3.97 -6.85
N TYR A 37 13.71 3.31 -7.65
CA TYR A 37 14.14 2.41 -8.71
C TYR A 37 13.37 2.77 -9.98
N ASP A 38 14.04 3.46 -10.90
CA ASP A 38 13.42 4.01 -12.12
C ASP A 38 12.23 4.94 -11.77
N ASP A 39 11.04 4.61 -12.26
CA ASP A 39 9.75 5.28 -12.02
C ASP A 39 9.06 4.83 -10.71
N VAL A 40 9.64 3.90 -9.96
CA VAL A 40 9.08 3.39 -8.70
C VAL A 40 9.72 4.07 -7.49
N ARG A 41 8.88 4.59 -6.60
CA ARG A 41 9.28 5.21 -5.33
C ARG A 41 8.69 4.44 -4.16
N VAL A 42 9.53 3.75 -3.40
CA VAL A 42 9.12 2.98 -2.23
C VAL A 42 9.39 3.78 -0.96
N PHE A 43 8.38 3.89 -0.09
CA PHE A 43 8.48 4.52 1.22
C PHE A 43 8.30 3.46 2.29
N TYR A 44 9.19 3.44 3.28
CA TYR A 44 9.23 2.42 4.31
C TYR A 44 9.72 2.99 5.64
N VAL A 45 9.67 2.17 6.69
CA VAL A 45 10.24 2.47 8.00
C VAL A 45 11.09 1.28 8.41
N THR A 46 12.16 1.52 9.17
CA THR A 46 13.11 0.51 9.65
C THR A 46 12.88 0.11 11.10
N GLU A 47 11.99 0.82 11.80
CA GLU A 47 11.64 0.57 13.19
C GLU A 47 10.12 0.42 13.37
N GLY A 48 9.68 -0.05 14.54
CA GLY A 48 8.25 -0.16 14.89
C GLY A 48 7.49 -1.29 14.19
N ILE A 49 6.17 -1.30 14.34
CA ILE A 49 5.31 -2.41 13.87
C ILE A 49 5.28 -2.57 12.34
N GLY A 50 5.46 -1.45 11.62
CA GLY A 50 5.50 -1.42 10.16
C GLY A 50 6.89 -1.60 9.58
N ALA A 51 7.89 -1.94 10.40
CA ALA A 51 9.27 -2.08 9.96
C ALA A 51 9.42 -3.12 8.85
N VAL A 52 10.21 -2.79 7.83
CA VAL A 52 10.70 -3.78 6.88
C VAL A 52 11.69 -4.74 7.55
N SER A 53 11.83 -5.93 6.98
CA SER A 53 12.92 -6.85 7.34
C SER A 53 14.26 -6.13 7.23
N PRO A 54 15.15 -6.18 8.25
CA PRO A 54 16.44 -5.49 8.22
C PRO A 54 17.51 -6.21 7.38
N VAL A 55 17.12 -7.28 6.67
CA VAL A 55 18.04 -8.06 5.82
C VAL A 55 18.48 -7.22 4.63
N ASP A 56 19.78 -7.04 4.51
CA ASP A 56 20.48 -6.37 3.41
C ASP A 56 21.72 -7.23 3.10
N VAL A 57 21.58 -8.15 2.15
CA VAL A 57 22.61 -9.19 1.89
C VAL A 57 23.81 -8.60 1.17
N ASP A 58 23.58 -7.66 0.25
CA ASP A 58 24.64 -7.03 -0.55
C ASP A 58 25.27 -5.81 0.14
N LYS A 59 24.70 -5.37 1.28
CA LYS A 59 25.17 -4.27 2.13
C LYS A 59 25.12 -2.92 1.43
N ASN A 60 24.14 -2.72 0.55
CA ASN A 60 23.95 -1.47 -0.18
C ASN A 60 23.26 -0.38 0.67
N GLY A 61 22.83 -0.70 1.90
CA GLY A 61 22.17 0.20 2.82
C GLY A 61 20.66 0.29 2.65
N VAL A 62 20.08 -0.50 1.75
CA VAL A 62 18.64 -0.61 1.51
C VAL A 62 18.23 -2.05 1.80
N PRO A 63 17.19 -2.27 2.62
CA PRO A 63 16.76 -3.64 2.88
C PRO A 63 16.29 -4.38 1.62
N ASP A 64 16.70 -5.64 1.47
CA ASP A 64 16.38 -6.50 0.31
C ASP A 64 14.85 -6.54 0.05
N GLN A 65 14.03 -6.47 1.10
CA GLN A 65 12.58 -6.45 0.98
C GLN A 65 12.09 -5.23 0.17
N VAL A 66 12.66 -4.05 0.43
CA VAL A 66 12.32 -2.78 -0.24
C VAL A 66 12.70 -2.87 -1.71
N GLU A 67 13.92 -3.33 -2.00
CA GLU A 67 14.39 -3.50 -3.36
C GLU A 67 13.56 -4.53 -4.14
N ASN A 68 13.23 -5.67 -3.53
CA ASN A 68 12.44 -6.71 -4.18
C ASN A 68 11.01 -6.26 -4.48
N VAL A 69 10.40 -5.45 -3.61
CA VAL A 69 9.11 -4.81 -3.91
C VAL A 69 9.25 -3.86 -5.09
N ALA A 70 10.26 -2.98 -5.10
CA ALA A 70 10.51 -2.03 -6.18
C ALA A 70 10.71 -2.75 -7.53
N LYS A 71 11.59 -3.76 -7.54
CA LYS A 71 11.92 -4.58 -8.73
C LYS A 71 10.69 -5.32 -9.27
N GLN A 72 9.82 -5.85 -8.41
CA GLN A 72 8.58 -6.49 -8.87
C GLN A 72 7.59 -5.51 -9.49
N VAL A 73 7.40 -4.34 -8.88
CA VAL A 73 6.50 -3.32 -9.43
C VAL A 73 7.00 -2.85 -10.80
N TRP A 74 8.30 -2.55 -10.89
CA TRP A 74 8.94 -2.19 -12.15
C TRP A 74 8.80 -3.32 -13.18
N ALA A 75 9.15 -4.56 -12.82
CA ALA A 75 9.08 -5.70 -13.74
C ALA A 75 7.64 -5.95 -14.24
N ALA A 76 6.63 -5.80 -13.37
CA ALA A 76 5.23 -5.89 -13.75
C ALA A 76 4.84 -4.79 -14.75
N HIS A 77 5.22 -3.53 -14.50
CA HIS A 77 4.97 -2.44 -15.44
C HIS A 77 5.67 -2.67 -16.79
N GLN A 78 6.94 -3.07 -16.78
CA GLN A 78 7.67 -3.41 -18.00
C GLN A 78 6.99 -4.54 -18.78
N LEU A 79 6.64 -5.64 -18.10
CA LEU A 79 5.98 -6.78 -18.73
C LEU A 79 4.63 -6.38 -19.32
N PHE A 80 3.73 -5.82 -18.52
CA PHE A 80 2.36 -5.58 -18.96
C PHE A 80 2.26 -4.42 -19.94
N CYS A 81 2.90 -3.29 -19.67
CA CYS A 81 2.77 -2.09 -20.49
C CYS A 81 3.76 -2.07 -21.65
N LYS A 82 5.04 -2.39 -21.41
CA LYS A 82 6.08 -2.27 -22.45
C LYS A 82 6.18 -3.50 -23.35
N VAL A 83 6.02 -4.71 -22.83
CA VAL A 83 6.10 -5.95 -23.62
C VAL A 83 4.73 -6.35 -24.16
N LEU A 84 3.74 -6.54 -23.28
CA LEU A 84 2.39 -7.03 -23.63
C LEU A 84 1.44 -5.93 -24.12
N LYS A 85 1.87 -4.67 -24.08
CA LYS A 85 1.15 -3.50 -24.64
C LYS A 85 -0.23 -3.27 -24.02
N PHE A 86 -0.43 -3.63 -22.75
CA PHE A 86 -1.56 -3.11 -21.98
C PHE A 86 -1.45 -1.57 -21.88
N PRO A 87 -2.58 -0.84 -21.82
CA PRO A 87 -2.56 0.61 -21.70
C PRO A 87 -1.72 1.06 -20.50
N ASP A 88 -0.74 1.92 -20.75
CA ASP A 88 0.17 2.40 -19.73
C ASP A 88 -0.55 3.41 -18.82
N PRO A 89 -0.61 3.20 -17.49
CA PRO A 89 -1.25 4.15 -16.60
C PRO A 89 -0.59 5.53 -16.60
N PHE A 90 0.67 5.68 -17.04
CA PHE A 90 1.31 6.99 -17.23
C PHE A 90 0.82 7.75 -18.46
N GLU A 91 0.26 7.04 -19.44
CA GLU A 91 -0.31 7.62 -20.66
C GLU A 91 -1.83 7.76 -20.57
N SER A 92 -2.44 7.33 -19.45
CA SER A 92 -3.88 7.38 -19.25
C SER A 92 -4.40 8.82 -19.12
N GLU A 93 -5.50 9.10 -19.84
CA GLU A 93 -6.26 10.35 -19.69
C GLU A 93 -6.77 10.57 -18.26
N ARG A 94 -6.98 9.50 -17.50
CA ARG A 94 -7.40 9.58 -16.09
C ARG A 94 -6.27 10.10 -15.18
N TYR A 95 -5.02 9.84 -15.56
CA TYR A 95 -3.82 10.04 -14.75
C TYR A 95 -2.87 11.06 -15.38
N GLN A 96 -3.41 12.17 -15.86
CA GLN A 96 -2.63 13.23 -16.50
C GLN A 96 -1.43 13.69 -15.66
N GLY A 97 -0.23 13.62 -16.24
CA GLY A 97 1.01 14.06 -15.63
C GLY A 97 1.52 13.15 -14.50
N VAL A 98 0.98 11.94 -14.33
CA VAL A 98 1.61 10.92 -13.49
C VAL A 98 2.92 10.49 -14.11
N ASN A 99 3.96 10.44 -13.30
CA ASN A 99 5.32 10.11 -13.71
C ASN A 99 6.04 9.14 -12.78
N CYS A 100 5.34 8.62 -11.76
CA CYS A 100 5.88 7.60 -10.87
C CYS A 100 4.79 6.72 -10.26
N ILE A 101 5.21 5.54 -9.83
CA ILE A 101 4.44 4.63 -8.98
C ILE A 101 4.95 4.77 -7.55
N GLN A 102 4.09 5.17 -6.62
CA GLN A 102 4.46 5.28 -5.21
C GLN A 102 3.97 4.07 -4.42
N VAL A 103 4.88 3.39 -3.75
CA VAL A 103 4.59 2.24 -2.89
C VAL A 103 4.85 2.64 -1.44
N SER A 104 3.89 2.41 -0.55
CA SER A 104 4.15 2.49 0.90
C SER A 104 4.20 1.08 1.48
N ILE A 105 5.32 0.71 2.10
CA ILE A 105 5.37 -0.52 2.91
C ILE A 105 4.88 -0.18 4.31
N LEU A 106 3.78 -0.82 4.73
CA LEU A 106 3.04 -0.49 5.95
C LEU A 106 2.70 -1.76 6.75
N ASP A 107 2.42 -1.59 8.04
CA ASP A 107 1.83 -2.69 8.81
C ASP A 107 0.45 -3.06 8.24
N ARG A 108 0.09 -4.35 8.23
CA ARG A 108 -1.19 -4.79 7.63
C ARG A 108 -2.42 -4.22 8.33
N THR A 109 -2.33 -3.87 9.61
CA THR A 109 -3.44 -3.25 10.33
C THR A 109 -3.78 -1.86 9.79
N GLU A 110 -2.82 -1.18 9.14
CA GLU A 110 -3.03 0.09 8.44
C GLU A 110 -3.73 -0.10 7.07
N MET A 111 -3.85 -1.34 6.59
CA MET A 111 -4.41 -1.70 5.29
C MET A 111 -5.53 -2.73 5.39
N SER A 112 -6.37 -2.64 6.42
CA SER A 112 -7.50 -3.56 6.62
C SER A 112 -7.10 -5.05 6.66
N ASN A 113 -5.90 -5.34 7.15
CA ASN A 113 -5.27 -6.66 7.19
C ASN A 113 -5.02 -7.31 5.80
N LEU A 114 -4.97 -6.51 4.73
CA LEU A 114 -4.60 -6.96 3.39
C LEU A 114 -3.08 -7.03 3.22
N ASN A 115 -2.63 -7.85 2.28
CA ASN A 115 -1.20 -7.92 1.90
C ASN A 115 -0.80 -6.79 0.94
N GLY A 116 -1.75 -6.24 0.21
CA GLY A 116 -1.57 -5.15 -0.72
C GLY A 116 -2.88 -4.39 -0.97
N VAL A 117 -2.76 -3.15 -1.41
CA VAL A 117 -3.90 -2.34 -1.88
C VAL A 117 -3.45 -1.28 -2.86
N ALA A 118 -4.04 -1.27 -4.05
CA ALA A 118 -3.90 -0.23 -5.05
C ALA A 118 -5.00 0.84 -4.93
N PHE A 119 -4.63 2.11 -5.07
CA PHE A 119 -5.57 3.24 -5.01
C PHE A 119 -5.89 3.76 -6.41
N SER A 120 -7.18 3.85 -6.74
CA SER A 120 -7.62 4.26 -8.09
C SER A 120 -7.45 5.75 -8.42
N ARG A 121 -7.01 6.58 -7.47
CA ARG A 121 -6.83 8.03 -7.68
C ARG A 121 -5.34 8.36 -7.67
N ALA A 122 -4.89 9.02 -8.74
CA ALA A 122 -3.59 9.67 -8.72
C ALA A 122 -3.57 10.82 -7.71
N GLN A 123 -2.42 11.04 -7.09
CA GLN A 123 -2.18 12.10 -6.11
C GLN A 123 -0.84 12.80 -6.40
N ARG A 124 -0.57 13.90 -5.68
CA ARG A 124 0.76 14.51 -5.70
C ARG A 124 1.75 13.51 -5.10
N ALA A 125 2.90 13.33 -5.74
CA ALA A 125 3.95 12.47 -5.21
C ALA A 125 4.47 13.05 -3.87
N ARG A 126 4.92 12.17 -2.97
CA ARG A 126 5.61 12.62 -1.76
C ARG A 126 6.94 13.25 -2.14
N SER A 127 7.32 14.29 -1.41
CA SER A 127 8.59 15.00 -1.62
C SER A 127 9.76 14.10 -1.24
N ILE A 128 10.72 13.97 -2.16
CA ILE A 128 12.01 13.31 -1.96
C ILE A 128 13.10 14.18 -2.64
N PRO A 129 14.37 14.10 -2.22
CA PRO A 129 15.46 14.88 -2.81
C PRO A 129 15.60 14.73 -4.33
N GLU A 130 15.30 13.54 -4.86
CA GLU A 130 15.43 13.18 -6.28
C GLU A 130 14.20 13.57 -7.11
N GLY A 131 13.12 14.01 -6.46
CA GLY A 131 11.82 14.28 -7.09
C GLY A 131 11.56 15.76 -7.37
N ASN A 132 10.54 16.04 -8.19
CA ASN A 132 10.07 17.39 -8.45
C ASN A 132 8.78 17.69 -7.65
N PRO A 133 8.57 18.94 -7.20
CA PRO A 133 7.35 19.34 -6.50
C PRO A 133 6.04 19.13 -7.29
N THR A 134 6.15 19.07 -8.63
CA THR A 134 5.03 18.86 -9.55
C THR A 134 4.76 17.40 -9.86
N ASP A 135 5.58 16.48 -9.36
CA ASP A 135 5.42 15.05 -9.62
C ASP A 135 4.05 14.55 -9.14
N ARG A 136 3.46 13.67 -9.94
CA ARG A 136 2.21 12.99 -9.60
C ARG A 136 2.43 11.49 -9.62
N ALA A 137 1.79 10.82 -8.67
CA ALA A 137 1.93 9.39 -8.47
C ALA A 137 0.58 8.70 -8.52
N ILE A 138 0.57 7.52 -9.15
CA ILE A 138 -0.38 6.45 -8.81
C ILE A 138 0.20 5.65 -7.66
N VAL A 139 -0.65 5.21 -6.75
CA VAL A 139 -0.18 4.79 -5.42
C VAL A 139 -0.77 3.44 -5.03
N MET A 140 0.06 2.66 -4.37
CA MET A 140 -0.31 1.42 -3.70
C MET A 140 0.35 1.33 -2.33
N ALA A 141 -0.12 0.40 -1.52
CA ALA A 141 0.55 0.00 -0.29
C ALA A 141 0.73 -1.51 -0.25
N ILE A 142 1.83 -1.96 0.36
CA ILE A 142 2.24 -3.35 0.48
C ILE A 142 2.53 -3.65 1.94
N SER A 143 2.21 -4.85 2.41
CA SER A 143 2.44 -5.21 3.80
C SER A 143 3.91 -5.39 4.11
N SER A 144 4.39 -4.84 5.22
CA SER A 144 5.72 -5.10 5.78
C SER A 144 5.93 -6.57 6.16
N GLN A 145 4.84 -7.32 6.35
CA GLN A 145 4.86 -8.76 6.66
C GLN A 145 4.90 -9.64 5.39
N LEU A 146 4.90 -9.02 4.20
CA LEU A 146 5.04 -9.72 2.93
C LEU A 146 6.49 -10.13 2.69
N ASP A 147 6.74 -11.40 2.36
CA ASP A 147 8.01 -11.82 1.75
C ASP A 147 7.90 -11.71 0.22
N PRO A 148 8.47 -10.66 -0.41
CA PRO A 148 8.34 -10.45 -1.85
C PRO A 148 9.00 -11.57 -2.66
N THR A 149 9.95 -12.34 -2.10
CA THR A 149 10.57 -13.45 -2.83
C THR A 149 9.64 -14.65 -3.03
N LYS A 150 8.56 -14.72 -2.23
CA LYS A 150 7.58 -15.82 -2.25
C LYS A 150 6.17 -15.37 -2.64
N ASN A 151 5.93 -14.06 -2.70
CA ASN A 151 4.60 -13.52 -2.91
C ASN A 151 4.63 -12.37 -3.93
N VAL A 152 3.80 -12.52 -4.96
CA VAL A 152 3.67 -11.62 -6.11
C VAL A 152 2.62 -10.53 -5.93
N THR A 153 2.20 -10.26 -4.69
CA THR A 153 1.26 -9.16 -4.38
C THR A 153 1.69 -7.81 -5.01
N PRO A 154 2.98 -7.40 -5.07
CA PRO A 154 3.37 -6.18 -5.76
C PRO A 154 2.99 -6.19 -7.26
N THR A 155 3.05 -7.36 -7.91
CA THR A 155 2.57 -7.53 -9.29
C THR A 155 1.05 -7.38 -9.37
N HIS A 156 0.32 -8.04 -8.45
CA HIS A 156 -1.15 -7.97 -8.38
C HIS A 156 -1.64 -6.51 -8.28
N GLU A 157 -1.08 -5.76 -7.32
CA GLU A 157 -1.44 -4.35 -7.12
C GLU A 157 -1.01 -3.47 -8.30
N THR A 158 0.13 -3.76 -8.94
CA THR A 158 0.53 -3.06 -10.17
C THR A 158 -0.49 -3.26 -11.29
N PHE A 159 -1.03 -4.47 -11.42
CA PHE A 159 -2.05 -4.74 -12.43
C PHE A 159 -3.36 -3.99 -12.14
N HIS A 160 -3.75 -3.84 -10.88
CA HIS A 160 -4.87 -2.97 -10.51
C HIS A 160 -4.64 -1.51 -10.93
N LEU A 161 -3.43 -0.97 -10.79
CA LEU A 161 -3.12 0.39 -11.25
C LEU A 161 -3.34 0.55 -12.76
N ILE A 162 -2.94 -0.45 -13.55
CA ILE A 162 -3.20 -0.52 -15.00
C ILE A 162 -4.71 -0.55 -15.27
N GLN A 163 -5.45 -1.42 -14.57
CA GLN A 163 -6.90 -1.54 -14.73
C GLN A 163 -7.64 -0.24 -14.39
N TYR A 164 -7.22 0.45 -13.33
CA TYR A 164 -7.80 1.72 -12.93
C TYR A 164 -7.46 2.85 -13.92
N GLY A 165 -6.28 2.81 -14.55
CA GLY A 165 -5.93 3.72 -15.64
C GLY A 165 -6.70 3.45 -16.93
N THR A 166 -7.11 2.20 -17.15
CA THR A 166 -7.76 1.75 -18.40
C THR A 166 -9.28 1.84 -18.35
N THR A 167 -9.88 1.54 -17.19
CA THR A 167 -11.33 1.34 -17.07
C THR A 167 -11.92 2.07 -15.86
N TYR A 168 -13.18 2.50 -16.00
CA TYR A 168 -13.91 3.19 -14.93
C TYR A 168 -14.77 2.25 -14.07
N PHE A 169 -15.04 1.03 -14.53
CA PHE A 169 -15.83 0.05 -13.77
C PHE A 169 -14.93 -0.79 -12.85
N LYS A 170 -15.50 -1.31 -11.77
CA LYS A 170 -14.75 -2.00 -10.69
C LYS A 170 -15.37 -3.35 -10.30
N ASN A 171 -15.87 -4.09 -11.28
CA ASN A 171 -16.44 -5.41 -11.02
C ASN A 171 -15.35 -6.37 -10.53
N SER A 172 -15.59 -7.07 -9.42
CA SER A 172 -14.58 -7.92 -8.76
C SER A 172 -14.04 -9.03 -9.67
N TRP A 173 -14.89 -9.65 -10.50
CA TRP A 173 -14.43 -10.70 -11.43
C TRP A 173 -13.39 -10.17 -12.43
N TYR A 174 -13.50 -8.90 -12.82
CA TYR A 174 -12.55 -8.26 -13.73
C TYR A 174 -11.30 -7.82 -12.99
N LEU A 175 -11.45 -7.10 -11.87
CA LEU A 175 -10.32 -6.60 -11.10
C LEU A 175 -9.46 -7.75 -10.57
N GLU A 176 -10.04 -8.56 -9.69
CA GLU A 176 -9.33 -9.64 -9.01
C GLU A 176 -8.97 -10.77 -9.98
N GLY A 177 -9.88 -11.15 -10.89
CA GLY A 177 -9.64 -12.25 -11.81
C GLY A 177 -8.47 -11.99 -12.75
N MET A 178 -8.38 -10.78 -13.31
CA MET A 178 -7.26 -10.42 -14.18
C MET A 178 -5.98 -10.15 -13.39
N ALA A 179 -6.06 -9.58 -12.19
CA ALA A 179 -4.88 -9.41 -11.33
C ALA A 179 -4.30 -10.78 -10.90
N ARG A 180 -5.15 -11.78 -10.62
CA ARG A 180 -4.74 -13.18 -10.39
C ARG A 180 -4.11 -13.82 -11.62
N TRP A 181 -4.65 -13.56 -12.81
CA TRP A 181 -4.00 -13.99 -14.05
C TRP A 181 -2.62 -13.35 -14.21
N ALA A 182 -2.50 -12.05 -13.92
CA ALA A 182 -1.26 -11.29 -14.04
C ALA A 182 -0.15 -11.79 -13.09
N GLU A 183 -0.49 -12.30 -11.90
CA GLU A 183 0.46 -12.92 -10.97
C GLU A 183 1.33 -14.02 -11.64
N HIS A 184 0.79 -14.75 -12.61
CA HIS A 184 1.53 -15.78 -13.35
C HIS A 184 2.60 -15.20 -14.30
N GLY A 185 2.49 -13.93 -14.70
CA GLY A 185 3.45 -13.30 -15.60
C GLY A 185 4.81 -13.03 -14.97
N THR A 186 4.86 -12.82 -13.66
CA THR A 186 6.07 -12.47 -12.91
C THR A 186 6.42 -13.48 -11.82
N GLY A 187 5.49 -14.36 -11.45
CA GLY A 187 5.71 -15.40 -10.46
C GLY A 187 6.77 -16.40 -10.88
N LYS A 188 7.51 -16.91 -9.88
CA LYS A 188 8.47 -18.00 -10.09
C LYS A 188 7.75 -19.20 -10.71
N ASP A 189 8.32 -19.72 -11.80
CA ASP A 189 7.74 -20.79 -12.62
C ASP A 189 6.35 -20.44 -13.22
N GLY A 190 5.95 -19.17 -13.21
CA GLY A 190 4.65 -18.73 -13.73
C GLY A 190 4.58 -18.76 -15.26
N LEU A 191 5.73 -18.57 -15.92
CA LEU A 191 5.92 -18.73 -17.36
C LEU A 191 6.52 -20.12 -17.63
N GLY A 192 5.97 -20.87 -18.59
CA GLY A 192 6.44 -22.22 -18.93
C GLY A 192 5.35 -23.11 -19.52
N GLU A 193 5.59 -24.43 -19.52
CA GLU A 193 4.60 -25.40 -19.98
C GLU A 193 3.24 -25.21 -19.29
N ILE A 194 2.17 -25.41 -20.05
CA ILE A 194 0.79 -25.16 -19.59
C ILE A 194 0.54 -25.96 -18.30
N LYS A 195 0.51 -25.26 -17.16
CA LYS A 195 0.24 -25.86 -15.84
C LYS A 195 -1.19 -26.32 -15.67
N TYR A 196 -2.08 -25.87 -16.55
CA TYR A 196 -3.42 -26.39 -16.70
C TYR A 196 -3.41 -27.52 -17.71
N SER A 197 -4.03 -28.66 -17.38
CA SER A 197 -4.34 -29.66 -18.39
C SER A 197 -5.05 -28.96 -19.56
N PRO A 198 -4.72 -29.26 -20.83
CA PRO A 198 -5.51 -28.79 -21.98
C PRO A 198 -6.99 -29.18 -21.90
N ARG A 199 -7.32 -30.17 -21.05
CA ARG A 199 -8.70 -30.56 -20.75
C ARG A 199 -9.36 -29.71 -19.67
N GLY A 200 -8.56 -28.94 -18.92
CA GLY A 200 -8.96 -28.03 -17.84
C GLY A 200 -9.98 -28.63 -16.88
N PRO A 201 -10.55 -27.83 -15.98
CA PRO A 201 -11.91 -28.02 -15.53
C PRO A 201 -12.91 -27.38 -16.50
N TRP A 202 -12.50 -27.06 -17.74
CA TRP A 202 -13.30 -26.32 -18.72
C TRP A 202 -13.44 -27.10 -20.05
N PRO A 203 -14.67 -27.32 -20.55
CA PRO A 203 -15.95 -26.93 -19.93
C PRO A 203 -16.14 -27.59 -18.56
N GLN A 204 -16.84 -26.89 -17.66
CA GLN A 204 -17.15 -27.41 -16.33
C GLN A 204 -17.71 -28.83 -16.45
N ILE A 205 -17.14 -29.75 -15.67
CA ILE A 205 -17.67 -31.10 -15.54
C ILE A 205 -19.15 -30.95 -15.18
N SER A 206 -20.04 -31.56 -15.96
CA SER A 206 -21.50 -31.33 -15.87
C SER A 206 -22.07 -31.55 -14.46
N LEU A 207 -21.39 -32.34 -13.63
CA LEU A 207 -21.70 -32.53 -12.21
C LEU A 207 -21.68 -31.24 -11.37
N HIS A 208 -20.82 -30.27 -11.71
CA HIS A 208 -20.71 -28.99 -11.01
C HIS A 208 -21.77 -27.96 -11.44
N LEU A 209 -22.54 -28.26 -12.50
CA LEU A 209 -23.60 -27.40 -13.04
C LEU A 209 -25.00 -27.78 -12.50
N GLN A 210 -25.12 -28.84 -11.70
CA GLN A 210 -26.40 -29.35 -11.18
C GLN A 210 -26.75 -28.85 -9.76
N GLN A 211 -26.20 -27.70 -9.33
CA GLN A 211 -26.55 -27.07 -8.04
C GLN A 211 -27.70 -26.09 -8.20
#